data_AF-A0A957NB61-F1
#
_entry.id   AF-A0A957NB61-F1
#
_cell.length_a   1.000
_cell.length_b   1.000
_cell.length_c   1.000
_cell.angle_alpha   90.00
_cell.angle_beta   90.00
_cell.angle_gamma   90.00
#
_symmetry.space_group_name_H-M   'P 1'
#
loop_
_entity.id
_entity.type
_entity.pdbx_description
1 polymer ?
#
loop_
_entity_poly.entity_id
_entity_poly.type
_entity_poly.pdbx_seq_one_letter_code
_entity_poly.pdbx_strand_id
1 'polypeptide(L)'
;DNLSGFFAVRQERLFEVQDKFDQIFYGYGDYFIRLLLVAWRSNWRILEVPVFYILRRHGDSKTGFWSIFKQYTAAVLKLRVQGL
;
A
#
# COMPACT_ATOMS: atom_id res chain seq x y z
N ASP A 1 0.39 9.90 -2.83
CA ASP A 1 -0.25 8.78 -3.58
C ASP A 1 -0.27 7.56 -2.67
N ASN A 2 -1.47 7.01 -2.38
CA ASN A 2 -1.67 5.99 -1.33
C ASN A 2 -1.82 4.57 -1.87
N LEU A 3 -1.68 4.39 -3.19
CA LEU A 3 -1.69 3.09 -3.88
C LEU A 3 -0.34 2.77 -4.53
N SER A 4 0.65 3.63 -4.32
CA SER A 4 1.94 3.53 -4.95
C SER A 4 2.82 2.47 -4.27
N GLY A 5 3.30 1.48 -5.04
CA GLY A 5 4.35 0.58 -4.56
C GLY A 5 5.74 1.23 -4.49
N PHE A 6 5.86 2.51 -4.83
CA PHE A 6 7.12 3.22 -4.90
C PHE A 6 7.35 4.09 -3.66
N PHE A 7 8.07 3.52 -2.69
CA PHE A 7 8.40 4.20 -1.44
C PHE A 7 9.80 3.78 -0.96
N ALA A 8 10.35 4.55 -0.03
CA ALA A 8 11.55 4.20 0.70
C ALA A 8 11.28 4.32 2.21
N VAL A 9 11.82 3.38 2.98
CA VAL A 9 11.69 3.35 4.45
C VAL A 9 13.04 2.97 5.06
N ARG A 10 13.36 3.51 6.23
CA ARG A 10 14.54 3.08 7.00
C ARG A 10 14.31 1.67 7.51
N GLN A 11 15.32 0.81 7.40
CA GLN A 11 15.22 -0.59 7.86
C GLN A 11 14.80 -0.67 9.33
N GLU A 12 15.47 0.06 10.22
CA GLU A 12 15.17 0.11 11.65
C GLU A 12 13.67 0.37 11.92
N ARG A 13 13.11 1.39 11.24
CA ARG A 13 11.70 1.74 11.34
C ARG A 13 10.78 0.65 10.81
N LEU A 14 11.13 0.04 9.67
CA LEU A 14 10.33 -1.05 9.12
C LEU A 14 10.26 -2.25 10.08
N PHE A 15 11.36 -2.59 10.74
CA PHE A 15 11.39 -3.71 11.68
C PHE A 15 10.73 -3.40 13.04
N GLU A 16 10.41 -2.14 13.36
CA GLU A 16 9.56 -1.79 14.52
C GLU A 16 8.15 -2.41 14.42
N VAL A 17 7.70 -2.75 13.21
CA VAL A 17 6.36 -3.30 12.94
C VAL A 17 6.41 -4.72 12.35
N GLN A 18 7.52 -5.43 12.59
CA GLN A 18 7.74 -6.80 12.10
C GLN A 18 6.63 -7.78 12.51
N ASP A 19 6.04 -7.59 13.69
CA ASP A 19 4.93 -8.37 14.23
C ASP A 19 3.66 -8.29 13.36
N LYS A 20 3.57 -7.29 12.48
CA LYS A 20 2.42 -7.03 11.61
C LYS A 20 2.72 -7.30 10.14
N PHE A 21 3.89 -7.84 9.78
CA PHE A 21 4.26 -8.04 8.38
C PHE A 21 3.26 -8.93 7.63
N ASP A 22 2.77 -10.00 8.25
CA ASP A 22 1.77 -10.88 7.63
C ASP A 22 0.42 -10.18 7.39
N GLN A 23 0.11 -9.16 8.19
CA GLN A 23 -1.09 -8.34 8.05
C GLN A 23 -0.90 -7.20 7.06
N ILE A 24 0.35 -6.77 6.81
CA ILE A 24 0.67 -5.69 5.89
C ILE A 24 0.88 -6.27 4.49
N PHE A 25 1.90 -7.12 4.33
CA PHE A 25 2.49 -7.57 3.06
C PHE A 25 1.81 -8.80 2.46
N TYR A 26 0.51 -8.68 2.20
CA TYR A 26 -0.24 -9.65 1.39
C TYR A 26 -1.06 -8.94 0.32
N GLY A 27 -1.49 -9.69 -0.70
CA GLY A 27 -2.26 -9.16 -1.82
C GLY A 27 -1.38 -8.62 -2.95
N TYR A 28 -1.91 -7.69 -3.75
CA TYR A 28 -1.22 -7.18 -4.94
C TYR A 28 -0.57 -5.82 -4.69
N GLY A 29 -1.37 -4.84 -4.28
CA GLY A 29 -0.92 -3.46 -4.00
C GLY A 29 -1.69 -2.79 -2.86
N ASP A 30 -2.72 -3.46 -2.32
CA ASP A 30 -3.48 -3.03 -1.15
C ASP A 30 -2.66 -3.11 0.15
N TYR A 31 -1.52 -3.80 0.13
CA TYR A 31 -0.55 -3.79 1.22
C TYR A 31 -0.06 -2.37 1.55
N PHE A 32 0.06 -1.47 0.56
CA PHE A 32 0.61 -0.14 0.80
C PHE A 32 -0.32 0.73 1.63
N ILE A 33 -1.64 0.58 1.45
CA ILE A 33 -2.64 1.22 2.32
C ILE A 33 -2.48 0.73 3.76
N ARG A 34 -2.30 -0.59 3.95
CA ARG A 34 -2.10 -1.18 5.29
C ARG A 34 -0.80 -0.71 5.92
N LEU A 35 0.26 -0.60 5.14
CA LEU A 35 1.54 -0.04 5.58
C LEU A 35 1.37 1.42 6.04
N LEU A 36 0.70 2.27 5.26
CA LEU A 36 0.43 3.66 5.63
C LEU A 36 -0.41 3.77 6.91
N LEU A 37 -1.42 2.90 7.07
CA LEU A 37 -2.24 2.87 8.27
C LEU A 37 -1.43 2.49 9.51
N VAL A 38 -0.55 1.48 9.40
CA VAL A 38 0.35 1.07 10.48
C VAL A 38 1.38 2.17 10.78
N ALA A 39 1.98 2.78 9.76
CA ALA A 39 2.92 3.88 9.90
C ALA A 39 2.30 5.07 10.63
N TRP A 40 1.05 5.43 10.30
CA TRP A 40 0.31 6.48 10.97
C TRP A 40 0.03 6.14 12.44
N ARG A 41 -0.40 4.90 12.74
CA ARG A 41 -0.63 4.44 14.12
C ARG A 41 0.64 4.36 14.96
N SER A 42 1.78 4.09 14.33
CA SER A 42 3.10 4.06 14.97
C SER A 42 3.79 5.44 15.01
N ASN A 43 3.07 6.53 14.71
CA ASN A 43 3.58 7.92 14.70
C ASN A 43 4.83 8.11 13.80
N TRP A 44 4.87 7.44 12.65
CA TRP A 44 5.96 7.64 11.70
C TRP A 44 5.89 9.03 11.07
N ARG A 45 7.07 9.58 10.78
CA ARG A 45 7.21 10.78 9.94
C ARG A 45 7.17 10.36 8.47
N ILE A 46 6.11 10.73 7.78
CA ILE A 46 5.90 10.42 6.36
C ILE A 46 6.17 11.67 5.54
N LEU A 47 7.04 11.57 4.54
CA LEU A 47 7.31 12.62 3.56
C LEU A 47 6.78 12.16 2.20
N GLU A 48 5.86 12.91 1.61
CA GLU A 48 5.42 12.69 0.25
C GLU A 48 6.30 13.46 -0.72
N VAL A 49 6.99 12.74 -1.61
CA VAL A 49 7.81 13.32 -2.68
C VAL A 49 7.03 13.28 -3.97
N PRO A 50 6.88 14.42 -4.70
CA PRO A 50 6.16 14.42 -5.97
C PRO A 50 6.91 13.58 -7.00
N VAL A 51 6.21 12.65 -7.64
CA VAL A 51 6.73 11.81 -8.72
C VAL A 51 5.89 12.03 -9.96
N PHE A 52 6.55 12.28 -11.09
CA PHE A 52 5.91 12.31 -12.39
C PHE A 52 5.86 10.90 -12.97
N TYR A 53 4.70 10.25 -12.89
CA TYR A 53 4.49 8.93 -13.49
C TYR A 53 4.48 9.05 -15.01
N ILE A 54 5.49 8.48 -15.65
CA ILE A 54 5.54 8.38 -17.12
C ILE A 54 4.58 7.30 -17.61
N LEU A 55 4.02 7.49 -18.81
CA LEU A 55 3.24 6.46 -19.47
C LEU A 55 4.16 5.25 -19.73
N ARG A 56 3.69 4.06 -19.33
CA ARG A 56 4.40 2.80 -19.62
C ARG A 56 4.52 2.65 -21.13
N ARG A 57 5.76 2.61 -21.65
CA ARG A 57 6.03 2.60 -23.10
C ARG A 57 5.65 1.29 -23.82
N HIS A 58 5.59 0.16 -23.11
CA HIS A 58 5.30 -1.16 -23.70
C HIS A 58 4.58 -2.12 -22.72
N GLY A 59 3.74 -2.99 -23.29
CA GLY A 59 3.04 -4.09 -22.62
C GLY A 59 1.53 -3.82 -22.47
N ASP A 60 0.71 -4.76 -22.94
CA ASP A 60 -0.73 -4.75 -22.68
C ASP A 60 -1.01 -4.84 -21.18
N SER A 61 -2.03 -4.11 -20.74
CA SER A 61 -2.47 -4.13 -19.34
C SER A 61 -2.94 -5.54 -18.98
N LYS A 62 -2.08 -6.33 -18.31
CA LYS A 62 -2.45 -7.65 -17.75
C LYS A 62 -3.49 -7.56 -16.63
N THR A 63 -3.86 -6.34 -16.24
CA THR A 63 -4.77 -6.03 -15.14
C THR A 63 -6.02 -5.34 -15.67
N GLY A 64 -7.16 -6.01 -15.59
CA GLY A 64 -8.45 -5.41 -15.89
C GLY A 64 -8.83 -4.41 -14.80
N PHE A 65 -9.02 -3.13 -15.18
CA PHE A 65 -9.38 -2.02 -14.29
C PHE A 65 -10.46 -2.40 -13.26
N TRP A 66 -11.51 -3.09 -13.70
CA TRP A 66 -12.64 -3.50 -12.87
C TRP A 66 -12.31 -4.58 -11.82
N SER A 67 -11.36 -5.48 -12.12
CA SER A 67 -10.93 -6.51 -11.17
C SER A 67 -10.15 -5.86 -10.02
N ILE A 68 -9.22 -4.97 -10.36
CA ILE A 68 -8.43 -4.21 -9.40
C ILE A 68 -9.30 -3.28 -8.56
N PHE A 69 -10.25 -2.58 -9.19
CA PHE A 69 -11.17 -1.69 -8.49
C PHE A 69 -11.98 -2.43 -7.41
N LYS A 70 -12.50 -3.62 -7.72
CA LYS A 70 -13.22 -4.46 -6.75
C LYS A 70 -12.33 -4.94 -5.61
N GLN A 71 -11.10 -5.37 -5.92
CA GLN A 71 -10.14 -5.83 -4.90
C GLN A 71 -9.78 -4.72 -3.91
N TYR A 72 -9.43 -3.52 -4.39
CA TYR A 72 -9.11 -2.39 -3.52
C TYR A 72 -10.31 -1.95 -2.68
N THR A 73 -11.50 -1.88 -3.29
CA THR A 73 -12.73 -1.48 -2.57
C THR A 73 -13.06 -2.46 -1.44
N ALA A 74 -12.96 -3.77 -1.71
CA ALA A 74 -13.21 -4.81 -0.71
C ALA A 74 -12.16 -4.79 0.42
N ALA A 75 -10.88 -4.57 0.10
CA ALA A 75 -9.82 -4.47 1.09
C ALA A 75 -10.05 -3.30 2.07
N VAL A 76 -10.43 -2.13 1.56
CA VAL A 76 -10.71 -0.94 2.38
C VAL A 76 -11.97 -1.13 3.24
N LEU A 77 -13.04 -1.71 2.68
CA LEU A 77 -14.25 -2.02 3.45
C LEU A 77 -14.00 -3.03 4.57
N LYS A 78 -13.19 -4.06 4.31
CA LYS A 78 -12.81 -5.05 5.33
C LYS A 78 -12.03 -4.40 6.47
N LEU A 79 -11.05 -3.56 6.15
CA LEU A 79 -10.31 -2.75 7.13
C LEU A 79 -11.22 -1.82 7.95
N ARG A 80 -12.24 -1.22 7.31
CA ARG A 80 -13.20 -0.34 7.96
C ARG A 80 -14.10 -1.06 8.95
N VAL A 81 -14.51 -2.29 8.63
CA VAL A 81 -15.49 -3.07 9.43
C VAL A 81 -14.80 -3.92 10.50
N GLN A 82 -13.67 -4.55 10.18
CA GLN A 82 -12.99 -5.52 11.06
C GLN A 82 -11.78 -4.94 11.79
N GLY A 83 -11.32 -3.74 11.42
CA GLY A 83 -10.04 -3.22 11.91
C GLY A 83 -8.84 -3.89 11.24
N LEU A 84 -7.65 -3.65 11.79
CA LEU A 84 -6.45 -4.41 11.46
C LEU A 84 -6.40 -5.64 12.36
#